data_AF-A0A7L0TJ23-F1
#
_entry.id   AF-A0A7L0TJ23-F1
#
_cell.length_a   1.000
_cell.length_b   1.000
_cell.length_c   1.000
_cell.angle_alpha   90.00
_cell.angle_beta   90.00
_cell.angle_gamma   90.00
#
_symmetry.space_group_name_H-M   'P 1'
#
loop_
_entity.id
_entity.type
_entity.pdbx_description
1 polymer ?
#
loop_
_entity_poly.entity_id
_entity_poly.type
_entity_poly.pdbx_seq_one_letter_code
_entity_poly.pdbx_strand_id
1 'polypeptide(L)'
;PSFDMWRDYLGLAAVLAALPRERRAAGQEASATSSEAPEVSASSPGKSVCAFCKHNGEAKQVYSGHSLRDAGGRVQCPVLRSYVCPQCGATQDRAHTKRFCPLTRRGYTSVYSRAARGADGKRDKK
;
A
#
# COMPACT_ATOMS: atom_id res chain seq x y z
N PRO A 1 12.00 -33.45 -2.24
CA PRO A 1 10.70 -32.77 -2.40
C PRO A 1 10.91 -31.27 -2.24
N SER A 2 10.50 -30.46 -3.21
CA SER A 2 10.62 -28.99 -3.13
C SER A 2 9.50 -28.45 -2.25
N PHE A 3 9.86 -27.72 -1.19
CA PHE A 3 8.90 -26.99 -0.37
C PHE A 3 8.24 -25.90 -1.22
N ASP A 4 6.92 -25.95 -1.35
CA ASP A 4 6.14 -24.99 -2.13
C ASP A 4 5.44 -24.05 -1.14
N MET A 5 5.98 -22.84 -1.04
CA MET A 5 5.52 -21.81 -0.10
C MET A 5 4.00 -21.59 -0.14
N TRP A 6 3.37 -21.72 -1.31
CA TRP A 6 1.94 -21.46 -1.46
C TRP A 6 1.06 -22.62 -1.01
N ARG A 7 1.54 -23.85 -1.20
CA ARG A 7 0.85 -25.07 -0.76
C ARG A 7 1.03 -25.29 0.73
N ASP A 8 2.26 -25.14 1.22
CA ASP A 8 2.65 -25.61 2.55
C ASP A 8 2.52 -24.53 3.62
N TYR A 9 2.64 -23.24 3.29
CA TYR A 9 2.60 -22.15 4.28
C TYR A 9 1.22 -21.49 4.42
N LEU A 10 0.44 -21.42 3.33
CA LEU A 10 -0.87 -20.76 3.31
C LEU A 10 -2.05 -21.73 3.22
N GLY A 11 -1.78 -23.04 3.05
CA GLY A 11 -2.82 -24.07 2.99
C GLY A 11 -3.81 -23.88 1.84
N LEU A 12 -3.43 -23.18 0.77
CA LEU A 12 -4.35 -22.81 -0.31
C LEU A 12 -4.99 -24.02 -1.00
N ALA A 13 -4.29 -25.15 -1.04
CA ALA A 13 -4.81 -26.41 -1.56
C ALA A 13 -6.02 -26.93 -0.76
N ALA A 14 -6.01 -26.78 0.57
CA ALA A 14 -7.13 -27.15 1.42
C ALA A 14 -8.33 -26.20 1.19
N VAL A 15 -8.07 -24.90 1.02
CA VAL A 15 -9.10 -23.90 0.72
C VAL A 15 -9.76 -24.18 -0.63
N LEU A 16 -8.98 -24.43 -1.69
CA LEU A 16 -9.52 -24.76 -3.03
C LEU A 16 -10.32 -26.08 -3.03
N ALA A 17 -9.92 -27.07 -2.22
CA ALA A 17 -10.68 -28.31 -2.06
C ALA A 17 -12.00 -28.11 -1.30
N ALA A 18 -12.06 -27.13 -0.41
CA ALA A 18 -13.25 -26.80 0.38
C ALA A 18 -14.23 -25.88 -0.36
N LEU A 19 -13.82 -25.24 -1.47
CA LEU A 19 -14.74 -24.47 -2.29
C LEU A 19 -15.70 -25.42 -3.02
N PRO A 20 -17.03 -25.19 -2.93
CA PRO A 20 -18.00 -25.96 -3.69
C PRO A 20 -17.68 -25.82 -5.18
N ARG A 21 -17.44 -26.95 -5.86
CA ARG A 21 -17.41 -26.97 -7.33
C ARG A 21 -18.84 -26.76 -7.79
N GLU A 22 -19.21 -25.50 -8.01
CA GLU A 22 -20.51 -25.16 -8.60
C GLU A 22 -20.68 -25.97 -9.88
N ARG A 23 -21.68 -26.86 -9.87
CA ARG A 23 -22.07 -27.69 -11.00
C ARG A 23 -22.47 -26.75 -12.13
N ARG A 24 -21.61 -26.61 -13.14
CA ARG A 24 -22.05 -26.13 -14.46
C ARG A 24 -22.98 -27.19 -15.07
N ALA A 25 -24.29 -27.02 -14.91
CA ALA A 25 -25.34 -27.54 -15.78
C ALA A 25 -26.73 -27.02 -15.39
N ALA A 26 -27.15 -25.89 -15.96
CA ALA A 26 -28.52 -25.53 -16.41
C ALA A 26 -28.60 -24.01 -16.62
N GLY A 27 -29.21 -23.57 -17.73
CA GLY A 27 -29.16 -22.19 -18.24
C GLY A 27 -30.35 -21.29 -17.86
N GLN A 28 -30.20 -20.01 -18.26
CA GLN A 28 -31.21 -18.94 -18.48
C GLN A 28 -32.02 -18.49 -17.25
N GLU A 29 -32.47 -17.24 -17.03
CA GLU A 29 -32.31 -15.85 -17.52
C GLU A 29 -33.20 -14.99 -16.57
N ALA A 30 -33.05 -13.66 -16.61
CA ALA A 30 -33.86 -12.60 -15.95
C ALA A 30 -33.53 -12.27 -14.48
N SER A 31 -32.97 -11.09 -14.13
CA SER A 31 -33.53 -9.71 -14.20
C SER A 31 -34.72 -9.55 -13.22
N ALA A 32 -34.85 -8.59 -12.30
CA ALA A 32 -34.29 -7.25 -12.12
C ALA A 32 -34.57 -6.72 -10.68
N THR A 33 -33.69 -5.82 -10.18
CA THR A 33 -33.94 -4.62 -9.31
C THR A 33 -34.66 -4.80 -7.94
N SER A 34 -34.19 -4.26 -6.80
CA SER A 34 -33.89 -2.83 -6.53
C SER A 34 -33.29 -2.61 -5.12
N SER A 35 -32.48 -1.55 -4.99
CA SER A 35 -32.19 -0.72 -3.78
C SER A 35 -31.46 -1.39 -2.59
N GLU A 36 -30.34 -0.89 -2.05
CA GLU A 36 -29.94 0.50 -1.80
C GLU A 36 -28.49 0.80 -2.23
N ALA A 37 -28.29 2.02 -2.71
CA ALA A 37 -27.02 2.55 -3.17
C ALA A 37 -26.10 2.99 -2.00
N PRO A 38 -24.78 2.98 -2.21
CA PRO A 38 -23.81 3.56 -1.30
C PRO A 38 -23.76 5.09 -1.47
N GLU A 39 -23.76 5.81 -0.35
CA GLU A 39 -23.47 7.24 -0.29
C GLU A 39 -21.99 7.49 -0.65
N VAL A 40 -21.70 7.46 -1.94
CA VAL A 40 -20.42 7.91 -2.49
C VAL A 40 -20.45 9.42 -2.66
N SER A 41 -19.90 10.12 -1.67
CA SER A 41 -19.70 11.56 -1.73
C SER A 41 -18.81 11.92 -2.93
N ALA A 42 -19.44 12.55 -3.92
CA ALA A 42 -18.81 13.07 -5.12
C ALA A 42 -17.79 14.16 -4.78
N SER A 43 -16.51 13.91 -5.07
CA SER A 43 -15.52 14.96 -5.26
C SER A 43 -15.10 14.98 -6.73
N SER A 44 -15.21 16.15 -7.33
CA SER A 44 -15.18 16.44 -8.76
C SER A 44 -13.89 15.93 -9.44
N PRO A 45 -13.96 15.34 -10.66
CA PRO A 45 -12.81 14.74 -11.33
C PRO A 45 -11.98 15.81 -12.06
N GLY A 46 -11.33 16.69 -11.30
CA GLY A 46 -10.26 17.52 -11.81
C GLY A 46 -8.96 16.72 -11.86
N LYS A 47 -8.78 15.87 -12.88
CA LYS A 47 -7.52 15.24 -13.37
C LYS A 47 -6.38 15.13 -12.34
N SER A 48 -6.63 14.57 -11.15
CA SER A 48 -5.63 14.47 -10.11
C SER A 48 -5.29 13.00 -9.92
N VAL A 49 -4.07 12.64 -10.31
CA VAL A 49 -3.55 11.29 -10.18
C VAL A 49 -2.73 11.20 -8.90
N CYS A 50 -3.11 10.31 -8.00
CA CYS A 50 -2.37 10.04 -6.78
C CYS A 50 -1.14 9.18 -7.07
N ALA A 51 0.05 9.78 -6.94
CA ALA A 51 1.31 9.06 -7.10
C ALA A 51 1.51 7.92 -6.09
N PHE A 52 0.96 8.06 -4.87
CA PHE A 52 1.09 7.03 -3.83
C PHE A 52 0.27 5.78 -4.14
N CYS A 53 -1.02 5.94 -4.44
CA CYS A 53 -1.87 4.82 -4.86
C CYS A 53 -1.37 4.18 -6.16
N LYS A 54 -0.86 5.00 -7.10
CA LYS A 54 -0.22 4.48 -8.33
C LYS A 54 1.01 3.63 -8.03
N HIS A 55 1.85 4.03 -7.07
CA HIS A 55 3.02 3.25 -6.67
C HIS A 55 2.65 1.93 -5.97
N ASN A 56 1.58 1.94 -5.18
CA ASN A 56 1.08 0.74 -4.50
C ASN A 56 0.39 -0.25 -5.45
N GLY A 57 0.19 0.10 -6.73
CA GLY A 57 -0.49 -0.75 -7.70
C GLY A 57 -2.01 -0.77 -7.56
N GLU A 58 -2.59 0.28 -6.97
CA GLU A 58 -4.05 0.41 -6.84
C GLU A 58 -4.74 0.50 -8.20
N ALA A 59 -6.03 0.13 -8.25
CA ALA A 59 -6.81 0.21 -9.47
C ALA A 59 -6.90 1.64 -10.03
N LYS A 60 -7.05 1.77 -11.34
CA LYS A 60 -7.14 3.07 -12.04
C LYS A 60 -8.17 4.01 -11.43
N GLN A 61 -9.34 3.48 -11.11
CA GLN A 61 -10.44 4.23 -10.48
C GLN A 61 -10.03 4.84 -9.13
N VAL A 62 -9.19 4.16 -8.36
CA VAL A 62 -8.75 4.60 -7.03
C VAL A 62 -7.70 5.70 -7.15
N TYR A 63 -6.65 5.49 -7.95
CA TYR A 63 -5.58 6.49 -8.04
C TYR A 63 -5.96 7.71 -8.88
N SER A 64 -6.92 7.62 -9.80
CA SER A 64 -7.35 8.77 -10.63
C SER A 64 -8.41 9.65 -9.97
N GLY A 65 -8.92 9.26 -8.80
CA GLY A 65 -9.96 9.99 -8.09
C GLY A 65 -9.46 11.07 -7.12
N HIS A 66 -8.15 11.20 -6.89
CA HIS A 66 -7.62 12.16 -5.91
C HIS A 66 -6.13 12.51 -6.17
N SER A 67 -5.69 13.65 -5.65
CA SER A 67 -4.27 14.04 -5.60
C SER A 67 -3.58 13.51 -4.34
N LEU A 68 -2.25 13.31 -4.39
CA LEU A 68 -1.50 12.93 -3.19
C LEU A 68 -1.48 14.07 -2.14
N ARG A 69 -1.24 15.29 -2.59
CA ARG A 69 -1.16 16.50 -1.77
C ARG A 69 -1.86 17.66 -2.45
N ASP A 70 -2.47 18.52 -1.65
CA ASP A 70 -3.08 19.78 -2.06
C ASP A 70 -2.04 20.90 -2.21
N ALA A 71 -2.43 22.03 -2.81
CA ALA A 71 -1.59 23.24 -2.90
C ALA A 71 -1.13 23.76 -1.52
N GLY A 72 -1.93 23.52 -0.48
CA GLY A 72 -1.59 23.83 0.91
C GLY A 72 -0.65 22.83 1.59
N GLY A 73 -0.10 21.85 0.87
CA GLY A 73 0.83 20.85 1.41
C GLY A 73 0.19 19.76 2.29
N ARG A 74 -1.14 19.78 2.45
CA ARG A 74 -1.92 18.76 3.16
C ARG A 74 -2.07 17.50 2.32
N VAL A 75 -2.04 16.33 2.96
CA VAL A 75 -2.28 15.04 2.29
C VAL A 75 -3.78 14.86 2.01
N GLN A 76 -4.15 14.66 0.74
CA GLN A 76 -5.54 14.36 0.36
C GLN A 76 -5.82 12.86 0.20
N CYS A 77 -4.78 12.05 -0.04
CA CYS A 77 -4.95 10.62 -0.28
C CYS A 77 -5.59 9.91 0.94
N PRO A 78 -6.78 9.28 0.80
CA PRO A 78 -7.48 8.65 1.92
C PRO A 78 -6.68 7.49 2.52
N VAL A 79 -6.00 6.71 1.66
CA VAL A 79 -5.13 5.61 2.09
C VAL A 79 -4.02 6.14 2.99
N LEU A 80 -3.29 7.17 2.53
CA LEU A 80 -2.21 7.75 3.32
C LEU A 80 -2.73 8.48 4.57
N ARG A 81 -3.90 9.13 4.51
CA ARG A 81 -4.51 9.82 5.67
C ARG A 81 -4.87 8.86 6.80
N SER A 82 -5.35 7.66 6.47
CA SER A 82 -5.65 6.61 7.47
C SER A 82 -4.40 6.03 8.12
N TYR A 83 -3.23 6.20 7.50
CA TYR A 83 -1.97 5.70 8.02
C TYR A 83 -1.49 6.57 9.20
N VAL A 84 -1.26 5.91 10.33
CA VAL A 84 -0.65 6.52 11.51
C VAL A 84 0.84 6.20 11.49
N CYS A 85 1.68 7.24 11.48
CA CYS A 85 3.12 7.04 11.53
C CYS A 85 3.52 6.40 12.88
N PRO A 86 4.17 5.22 12.89
CA PRO A 86 4.51 4.54 14.14
C PRO A 86 5.63 5.21 14.95
N GLN A 87 6.31 6.22 14.37
CA GLN A 87 7.41 6.92 15.05
C GLN A 87 6.97 8.23 15.70
N CYS A 88 6.02 8.96 15.09
CA CYS A 88 5.58 10.26 15.58
C CYS A 88 4.07 10.37 15.81
N GLY A 89 3.29 9.34 15.47
CA GLY A 89 1.83 9.34 15.60
C GLY A 89 1.10 10.24 14.61
N ALA A 90 1.78 10.92 13.67
CA ALA A 90 1.12 11.80 12.72
C ALA A 90 0.16 11.02 11.79
N THR A 91 -1.02 11.58 11.58
CA THR A 91 -2.12 11.03 10.78
C THR A 91 -2.82 12.15 9.99
N GLN A 92 -3.77 11.80 9.12
CA GLN A 92 -4.60 12.71 8.33
C GLN A 92 -3.75 13.70 7.50
N ASP A 93 -3.90 15.00 7.70
CA ASP A 93 -3.25 16.04 6.89
C ASP A 93 -1.72 16.01 6.96
N ARG A 94 -1.18 15.49 8.08
CA ARG A 94 0.26 15.35 8.34
C ARG A 94 0.75 13.91 8.18
N ALA A 95 -0.08 13.02 7.64
CA ALA A 95 0.29 11.64 7.45
C ALA A 95 1.48 11.49 6.50
N HIS A 96 2.35 10.54 6.81
CA HIS A 96 3.52 10.23 6.01
C HIS A 96 3.95 8.81 6.29
N THR A 97 4.68 8.21 5.35
CA THR A 97 5.32 6.92 5.60
C THR A 97 6.55 7.09 6.48
N LYS A 98 6.93 6.04 7.21
CA LYS A 98 8.08 5.99 8.14
C LYS A 98 9.34 6.71 7.62
N ARG A 99 9.63 6.56 6.32
CA ARG A 99 10.80 7.17 5.66
C ARG A 99 10.79 8.70 5.67
N PHE A 100 9.62 9.31 5.53
CA PHE A 100 9.45 10.76 5.47
C PHE A 100 9.09 11.36 6.84
N CYS A 101 9.24 10.57 7.91
CA CYS A 101 8.97 11.07 9.25
C CYS A 101 10.00 12.12 9.67
N PRO A 102 9.57 13.29 10.18
CA PRO A 102 10.48 14.35 10.62
C PRO A 102 11.37 13.90 11.78
N LEU A 103 10.91 12.92 12.58
CA LEU A 103 11.70 12.32 13.67
C LEU A 103 12.72 11.28 13.16
N THR A 104 12.68 10.89 11.88
CA THR A 104 13.63 9.92 11.29
C THR A 104 14.99 10.54 10.94
N ARG A 105 15.25 11.80 11.32
CA ARG A 105 16.56 12.43 11.07
C ARG A 105 17.68 11.68 11.83
N ARG A 106 18.52 10.99 11.04
CA ARG A 106 19.78 10.25 11.37
C ARG A 106 19.67 8.78 11.80
N GLY A 107 18.56 8.07 11.53
CA GLY A 107 18.42 6.66 11.96
C GLY A 107 18.10 5.63 10.88
N TYR A 108 17.83 6.03 9.63
CA TYR A 108 17.57 5.05 8.57
C TYR A 108 18.89 4.42 8.10
N THR A 109 19.41 3.50 8.90
CA THR A 109 20.45 2.57 8.49
C THR A 109 19.74 1.43 7.77
N SER A 110 19.99 1.29 6.47
CA SER A 110 19.52 0.09 5.79
C SER A 110 20.34 -1.08 6.33
N VAL A 111 19.69 -2.20 6.62
CA VAL A 111 20.37 -3.42 7.13
C VAL A 111 21.39 -3.95 6.09
N TYR A 112 21.24 -3.54 4.83
CA TYR A 112 22.14 -3.86 3.71
C TYR A 112 23.28 -2.85 3.54
N SER A 113 23.24 -1.70 4.22
CA SER A 113 24.34 -0.75 4.28
C SER A 113 25.35 -1.25 5.31
N ARG A 114 26.01 -2.38 5.02
CA ARG A 114 27.21 -2.76 5.74
C ARG A 114 28.24 -1.66 5.54
N ALA A 115 28.40 -0.83 6.56
CA ALA A 115 29.52 0.06 6.71
C ALA A 115 30.82 -0.75 6.54
N ALA A 116 31.69 -0.26 5.67
CA ALA A 116 33.06 -0.74 5.56
C ALA A 116 33.69 -0.71 6.95
N ARG A 117 33.93 -1.89 7.53
CA ARG A 117 34.64 -2.02 8.79
C ARG A 117 36.10 -1.64 8.55
N GLY A 118 36.54 -0.55 9.19
CA GLY A 118 37.95 -0.26 9.44
C GLY A 118 38.64 0.66 8.43
N ALA A 119 38.48 1.97 8.61
CA ALA A 119 39.50 2.93 8.19
C ALA A 119 40.51 3.08 9.34
N ASP A 120 41.34 2.06 9.55
CA ASP A 120 42.48 2.09 10.47
C ASP A 120 43.75 1.95 9.61
N GLY A 121 44.45 3.07 9.37
CA GLY A 121 45.68 3.03 8.57
C GLY A 121 46.05 4.31 7.83
N LYS A 122 46.16 5.45 8.53
CA LYS A 122 47.05 6.53 8.07
C LYS A 122 48.32 6.45 8.91
N ARG A 123 49.35 5.82 8.35
CA ARG A 123 50.71 5.84 8.89
C ARG A 123 51.36 7.16 8.49
N ASP A 124 51.71 7.97 9.47
CA ASP A 124 52.58 9.13 9.34
C ASP A 124 53.94 8.70 8.76
N LYS A 125 54.40 9.44 7.75
CA LYS A 125 55.73 9.25 7.16
C LYS A 125 56.55 10.51 7.46
N LYS A 126 57.60 10.29 8.25
CA LYS A 126 58.67 11.21 8.62
C LYS A 126 59.49 11.62 7.40
#